data_AF-A0A2V5QKF1-F1
#
_entry.id   AF-A0A2V5QKF1-F1
#
_cell.length_a   1.000
_cell.length_b   1.000
_cell.length_c   1.000
_cell.angle_alpha   90.00
_cell.angle_beta   90.00
_cell.angle_gamma   90.00
#
_symmetry.space_group_name_H-M   'P 1'
#
loop_
_entity.id
_entity.type
_entity.pdbx_description
1 polymer ?
#
loop_
_entity_poly.entity_id
_entity_poly.type
_entity_poly.pdbx_seq_one_letter_code
_entity_poly.pdbx_strand_id
1 'polypeptide(L)'
;MKVSAETEGLFTVLRQSAKPEPVRAIEKLVEDSPDRELCRINALAFAAEHKLDEEDVIAAFLHGARLCIFDMSWNILCPGCGGVLGSGTTLKTVNQPE
;
A
#
# COMPACT_ATOMS: atom_id res chain seq x y z
N MET A 1 -2.47 14.20 -12.05
CA MET A 1 -3.36 13.66 -13.12
C MET A 1 -4.80 14.05 -12.79
N LYS A 2 -5.75 14.25 -13.72
CA LYS A 2 -7.15 14.52 -13.30
C LYS A 2 -7.74 13.22 -12.75
N VAL A 3 -8.14 13.23 -11.48
CA VAL A 3 -8.85 12.12 -10.83
C VAL A 3 -10.17 11.88 -11.58
N SER A 4 -10.39 10.66 -12.06
CA SER A 4 -11.63 10.32 -12.73
C SER A 4 -12.77 10.18 -11.71
N ALA A 5 -14.03 10.27 -12.16
CA ALA A 5 -15.19 10.07 -11.28
C ALA A 5 -15.21 8.67 -10.65
N GLU A 6 -14.66 7.66 -11.34
CA GLU A 6 -14.51 6.31 -10.80
C GLU A 6 -13.49 6.26 -9.66
N THR A 7 -12.34 6.93 -9.83
CA THR A 7 -11.30 7.02 -8.80
C THR A 7 -11.81 7.74 -7.54
N GLU A 8 -12.56 8.83 -7.68
CA GLU A 8 -13.16 9.53 -6.53
C GLU A 8 -14.17 8.65 -5.77
N GLY A 9 -14.92 7.81 -6.50
CA GLY A 9 -15.82 6.82 -5.91
C GLY A 9 -15.06 5.81 -5.04
N LEU A 10 -13.92 5.30 -5.51
CA LEU A 10 -13.07 4.37 -4.76
C LEU A 10 -12.47 5.04 -3.50
N PHE A 11 -11.98 6.27 -3.62
CA PHE A 11 -11.45 7.01 -2.47
C PHE A 11 -12.53 7.35 -1.44
N THR A 12 -13.76 7.64 -1.87
CA THR A 12 -14.88 7.83 -0.96
C THR A 12 -15.09 6.59 -0.06
N VAL A 13 -15.06 5.39 -0.64
CA VAL A 13 -15.20 4.14 0.13
C VAL A 13 -13.96 3.88 1.01
N LEU A 14 -12.77 4.23 0.54
CA LEU A 14 -11.54 4.08 1.32
C LEU A 14 -11.56 4.97 2.58
N ARG A 15 -11.99 6.23 2.47
CA ARG A 15 -12.18 7.17 3.60
C ARG A 15 -13.15 6.64 4.65
N GLN A 16 -14.11 5.80 4.26
CA GLN A 16 -15.06 5.17 5.18
C GLN A 16 -14.51 3.91 5.86
N SER A 17 -13.46 3.31 5.29
CA SER A 17 -12.96 2.00 5.69
C SER A 17 -11.68 2.06 6.52
N ALA A 18 -10.94 3.17 6.49
CA ALA A 18 -9.66 3.32 7.17
C ALA A 18 -9.53 4.69 7.85
N LYS A 19 -8.50 4.85 8.70
CA LYS A 19 -8.28 6.11 9.42
C LYS A 19 -7.95 7.26 8.46
N PRO A 20 -8.36 8.50 8.79
CA PRO A 20 -8.29 9.62 7.85
C PRO A 20 -6.85 10.01 7.48
N GLU A 21 -5.90 9.95 8.41
CA GLU A 21 -4.52 10.40 8.16
C GLU A 21 -3.78 9.51 7.12
N PRO A 22 -3.77 8.16 7.24
CA PRO A 22 -3.25 7.30 6.19
C PRO A 22 -3.96 7.45 4.84
N VAL A 23 -5.29 7.57 4.84
CA VAL A 23 -6.07 7.70 3.60
C VAL A 23 -5.71 8.99 2.87
N ARG A 24 -5.57 10.11 3.58
CA ARG A 24 -5.11 11.39 3.00
C ARG A 24 -3.71 11.26 2.41
N ALA A 25 -2.80 10.58 3.09
CA ALA A 25 -1.44 10.37 2.59
C ALA A 25 -1.43 9.51 1.32
N ILE A 26 -2.27 8.46 1.26
CA ILE A 26 -2.44 7.60 0.07
C ILE A 26 -3.06 8.38 -1.10
N GLU A 27 -4.10 9.17 -0.86
CA GLU A 27 -4.72 10.00 -1.90
C GLU A 27 -3.67 10.96 -2.50
N LYS A 28 -2.91 11.63 -1.63
CA LYS A 28 -1.83 12.52 -2.07
C LYS A 28 -0.74 11.79 -2.86
N LEU A 29 -0.33 10.59 -2.41
CA LEU A 29 0.63 9.76 -3.12
C LEU A 29 0.14 9.48 -4.55
N VAL A 30 -1.11 9.02 -4.71
CA VAL A 30 -1.67 8.67 -6.02
C VAL A 30 -1.85 9.89 -6.93
N GLU A 31 -2.17 11.06 -6.37
CA GLU A 31 -2.41 12.28 -7.14
C GLU A 31 -1.13 12.97 -7.63
N ASP A 32 -0.13 13.04 -6.75
CA ASP A 32 1.04 13.91 -6.90
C ASP A 32 2.30 13.14 -7.36
N SER A 33 2.42 11.85 -7.03
CA SER A 33 3.64 11.11 -7.32
C SER A 33 3.73 10.61 -8.76
N PRO A 34 4.94 10.55 -9.33
CA PRO A 34 5.20 9.91 -10.62
C PRO A 34 5.01 8.39 -10.55
N ASP A 35 4.64 7.76 -11.66
CA ASP A 35 4.33 6.32 -11.76
C ASP A 35 5.35 5.39 -11.08
N ARG A 36 6.64 5.72 -11.16
CA ARG A 36 7.71 4.91 -10.54
C ARG A 36 7.59 4.79 -9.02
N GLU A 37 7.03 5.81 -8.36
CA GLU A 37 6.82 5.85 -6.91
C GLU A 37 5.52 5.12 -6.52
N LEU A 38 4.59 4.95 -7.46
CA LEU A 38 3.38 4.15 -7.29
C LEU A 38 3.65 2.64 -7.45
N CYS A 39 4.76 2.28 -8.11
CA CYS A 39 5.22 0.91 -8.23
C CYS A 39 5.95 0.43 -6.97
N ARG A 40 5.58 -0.76 -6.47
CA ARG A 40 6.26 -1.44 -5.35
C ARG A 40 6.38 -0.60 -4.07
N ILE A 41 5.29 0.11 -3.74
CA ILE A 41 5.17 0.83 -2.47
C ILE A 41 5.41 -0.16 -1.31
N ASN A 42 6.30 0.20 -0.40
CA ASN A 42 6.50 -0.51 0.85
C ASN A 42 5.71 0.22 1.94
N ALA A 43 4.64 -0.41 2.45
CA ALA A 43 3.76 0.21 3.44
C ALA A 43 4.48 0.60 4.75
N LEU A 44 5.51 -0.15 5.16
CA LEU A 44 6.30 0.15 6.36
C LEU A 44 7.20 1.37 6.15
N ALA A 45 7.88 1.42 5.00
CA ALA A 45 8.70 2.57 4.63
C ALA A 45 7.84 3.83 4.47
N PHE A 46 6.66 3.68 3.86
CA PHE A 46 5.68 4.75 3.72
C PHE A 46 5.22 5.27 5.10
N ALA A 47 4.88 4.38 6.04
CA ALA A 47 4.50 4.79 7.39
C ALA A 47 5.61 5.60 8.08
N ALA A 48 6.86 5.12 7.98
CA ALA A 48 8.02 5.78 8.57
C ALA A 48 8.29 7.16 7.95
N GLU A 49 8.24 7.27 6.62
CA GLU A 49 8.48 8.52 5.88
C GLU A 49 7.43 9.58 6.22
N HIS A 50 6.16 9.17 6.29
CA HIS A 50 5.04 10.05 6.58
C HIS A 50 4.78 10.26 8.09
N LYS A 51 5.55 9.59 8.96
CA LYS A 51 5.40 9.62 10.43
C LYS A 51 3.99 9.24 10.89
N LEU A 52 3.44 8.20 10.27
CA LEU A 52 2.13 7.65 10.58
C LEU A 52 2.27 6.36 11.37
N ASP A 53 1.19 5.98 12.06
CA ASP A 53 1.12 4.67 12.71
C ASP A 53 1.18 3.55 11.67
N GLU A 54 2.04 2.56 11.95
CA GLU A 54 2.34 1.48 11.02
C GLU A 54 1.12 0.58 10.76
N GLU A 55 0.39 0.20 11.82
CA GLU A 55 -0.78 -0.66 11.69
C GLU A 55 -1.89 0.03 10.90
N ASP A 56 -2.11 1.32 11.15
CA ASP A 56 -3.10 2.13 10.45
C ASP A 56 -2.79 2.28 8.96
N VAL A 57 -1.52 2.45 8.60
CA VAL A 57 -1.06 2.51 7.21
C VAL A 57 -1.24 1.17 6.52
N ILE A 58 -0.81 0.07 7.15
CA ILE A 58 -1.01 -1.28 6.60
C ILE A 58 -2.51 -1.55 6.39
N ALA A 59 -3.35 -1.22 7.36
CA ALA A 59 -4.79 -1.37 7.25
C ALA A 59 -5.35 -0.57 6.07
N ALA A 60 -4.93 0.68 5.89
CA ALA A 60 -5.38 1.51 4.78
C ALA A 60 -4.99 0.93 3.40
N PHE A 61 -3.76 0.44 3.24
CA PHE A 61 -3.35 -0.25 2.01
C PHE A 61 -4.12 -1.56 1.78
N LEU A 62 -4.42 -2.34 2.83
CA LEU A 62 -5.23 -3.55 2.73
C LEU A 62 -6.67 -3.24 2.30
N HIS A 63 -7.28 -2.19 2.85
CA HIS A 63 -8.59 -1.71 2.41
C HIS A 63 -8.55 -1.24 0.95
N GLY A 64 -7.51 -0.50 0.56
CA GLY A 64 -7.28 -0.07 -0.82
C GLY A 64 -7.13 -1.26 -1.78
N ALA A 65 -6.44 -2.33 -1.37
CA ALA A 65 -6.32 -3.55 -2.15
C ALA A 65 -7.66 -4.27 -2.35
N ARG A 66 -8.51 -4.31 -1.31
CA ARG A 66 -9.88 -4.85 -1.41
C ARG A 66 -10.76 -4.05 -2.36
N LEU A 67 -10.48 -2.75 -2.55
CA LEU A 67 -11.15 -1.86 -3.49
C LEU A 67 -10.49 -1.84 -4.88
N CYS A 68 -9.47 -2.68 -5.11
CA CYS A 68 -8.69 -2.75 -6.34
C CYS A 68 -7.96 -1.43 -6.70
N ILE A 69 -7.67 -0.59 -5.70
CA ILE A 69 -6.82 0.61 -5.86
C ILE A 69 -5.35 0.19 -5.94
N PHE A 70 -4.98 -0.84 -5.16
CA PHE A 70 -3.64 -1.42 -5.11
C PHE A 70 -3.69 -2.93 -5.33
N ASP A 71 -2.59 -3.48 -5.83
CA ASP A 71 -2.30 -4.91 -5.73
C ASP A 71 -1.22 -5.10 -4.68
N MET A 72 -1.41 -6.07 -3.78
CA MET A 72 -0.56 -6.24 -2.60
C MET A 72 0.06 -7.63 -2.59
N SER A 73 1.38 -7.67 -2.68
CA SER A 73 2.18 -8.89 -2.68
C SER A 73 3.11 -8.94 -1.47
N TRP A 74 3.23 -10.10 -0.83
CA TRP A 74 4.14 -10.31 0.31
C TRP A 74 5.44 -10.94 -0.16
N ASN A 75 6.40 -10.12 -0.57
CA ASN A 75 7.66 -10.59 -1.17
C ASN A 75 8.80 -10.62 -0.15
N ILE A 76 9.54 -11.72 -0.12
CA ILE A 76 10.85 -11.83 0.53
C ILE A 76 11.90 -11.37 -0.46
N LEU A 77 12.61 -10.29 -0.13
CA LEU A 77 13.60 -9.69 -1.02
C LEU A 77 15.03 -10.07 -0.60
N CYS A 78 15.88 -10.34 -1.58
CA CYS A 78 17.31 -10.48 -1.36
C CYS A 78 17.90 -9.12 -0.98
N PRO A 79 18.59 -9.00 0.18
CA PRO A 79 19.16 -7.71 0.61
C PRO A 79 20.29 -7.22 -0.30
N GLY A 80 20.90 -8.11 -1.11
CA GLY A 80 22.00 -7.74 -2.01
C GLY A 80 21.55 -7.17 -3.35
N CYS A 81 20.59 -7.81 -4.02
CA CYS A 81 20.16 -7.44 -5.38
C CYS A 81 18.71 -6.94 -5.48
N GLY A 82 17.93 -7.01 -4.39
CA GLY A 82 16.50 -6.66 -4.41
C GLY A 82 15.61 -7.64 -5.18
N GLY A 83 16.15 -8.78 -5.61
CA GLY A 83 15.41 -9.85 -6.27
C GLY A 83 14.41 -10.53 -5.32
N VAL A 84 13.29 -11.02 -5.86
CA VAL A 84 12.30 -11.76 -5.08
C VAL A 84 12.80 -13.19 -4.88
N LEU A 85 13.06 -13.56 -3.63
CA LEU A 85 13.48 -14.91 -3.24
C LEU A 85 12.29 -15.83 -3.00
N GLY A 86 11.15 -15.26 -2.62
CA GLY A 86 9.89 -15.96 -2.41
C GLY A 86 8.74 -14.97 -2.24
N SER A 87 7.51 -15.44 -2.47
CA SER A 87 6.31 -14.61 -2.35
C SER A 87 5.18 -15.40 -1.69
N GLY A 88 4.47 -14.75 -0.77
CA GLY A 88 3.28 -15.28 -0.12
C GLY A 88 1.98 -14.70 -0.70
N THR A 89 0.93 -15.50 -0.75
CA THR A 89 -0.44 -15.02 -1.02
C THR A 89 -1.03 -14.26 0.17
N THR A 90 -0.52 -14.50 1.37
CA THR A 90 -0.87 -13.78 2.60
C THR A 90 0.37 -13.55 3.45
N LEU A 91 0.35 -12.57 4.36
CA LEU A 91 1.49 -12.33 5.26
C LEU A 91 1.83 -13.55 6.13
N LYS A 92 0.85 -14.41 6.44
CA LYS A 92 1.04 -15.62 7.26
C LYS A 92 2.00 -16.62 6.62
N THR A 93 2.13 -16.63 5.30
CA THR A 93 2.98 -17.60 4.58
C THR A 93 4.43 -17.14 4.46
N VAL A 94 4.77 -15.93 4.93
CA VAL A 94 6.13 -15.38 4.85
C VAL A 94 7.04 -15.91 5.96
N ASN A 95 6.48 -16.27 7.12
CA ASN A 95 7.25 -16.57 8.33
C ASN A 95 7.03 -18.01 8.82
N GLN A 96 6.94 -18.97 7.90
CA GLN A 96 6.88 -20.39 8.29
C GLN A 96 8.29 -20.92 8.52
N PRO A 97 8.59 -21.52 9.69
CA PRO A 97 9.81 -22.30 9.84
C PRO A 97 9.72 -23.48 8.86
N GLU A 98 10.83 -23.70 8.16
CA GLU A 98 11.09 -24.95 7.44
C GLU A 98 11.05 -26.17 8.37
#